data_AF-A0A381KLC0-F1
#
_entry.id   AF-A0A381KLC0-F1
#
_cell.length_a   1.000
_cell.length_b   1.000
_cell.length_c   1.000
_cell.angle_alpha   90.00
_cell.angle_beta   90.00
_cell.angle_gamma   90.00
#
_symmetry.space_group_name_H-M   'P 1'
#
loop_
_entity.id
_entity.type
_entity.pdbx_description
1 polymer ?
#
loop_
_entity_poly.entity_id
_entity_poly.type
_entity_poly.pdbx_seq_one_letter_code
_entity_poly.pdbx_strand_id
1 'polypeptide(L)' 'MSYLKINNVFKSYDQKKVLNNISLDIEEGEFLCLLGPSGYYMLVQIII' A
#
# COMPACT_ATOMS: atom_id res chain seq x y z
N MET A 1 2.83 19.67 -3.00
CA MET A 1 4.07 18.86 -2.88
C MET A 1 3.65 17.59 -2.18
N SER A 2 3.95 16.40 -2.73
CA SER A 2 3.51 15.15 -2.10
C SER A 2 4.15 15.02 -0.70
N TYR A 3 3.30 14.73 0.28
CA TYR A 3 3.68 14.58 1.69
C TYR A 3 4.36 13.23 1.93
N LEU A 4 3.81 12.17 1.32
CA LEU A 4 4.41 10.85 1.32
C LEU A 4 4.53 10.35 -0.11
N LYS A 5 5.75 9.94 -0.50
CA LYS A 5 6.01 9.32 -1.78
C LYS A 5 6.55 7.91 -1.55
N ILE A 6 5.81 6.92 -2.01
CA ILE A 6 6.21 5.52 -1.95
C ILE A 6 6.45 5.05 -3.38
N ASN A 7 7.66 4.56 -3.66
CA ASN A 7 8.02 4.07 -4.98
C ASN A 7 8.38 2.60 -4.92
N ASN A 8 7.99 1.84 -5.94
CA ASN A 8 8.43 0.47 -6.15
C ASN A 8 8.14 -0.46 -4.96
N VAL A 9 6.93 -0.39 -4.40
CA VAL A 9 6.50 -1.30 -3.32
C VAL A 9 6.27 -2.69 -3.88
N PHE A 10 6.97 -3.65 -3.29
CA PHE A 10 6.74 -5.07 -3.48
C PHE A 10 6.32 -5.69 -2.15
N LYS A 11 5.30 -6.52 -2.19
CA LYS A 11 4.87 -7.31 -1.04
C LYS A 11 4.45 -8.68 -1.52
N SER A 12 4.95 -9.69 -0.83
CA SER A 12 4.60 -11.08 -1.08
C SER A 12 4.19 -11.71 0.24
N TYR A 13 3.14 -12.52 0.21
CA TYR A 13 2.75 -13.40 1.31
C TYR A 13 2.96 -14.83 0.83
N ASP A 14 3.87 -15.52 1.51
CA ASP A 14 4.34 -16.82 1.09
C ASP A 14 4.77 -16.78 -0.40
N GLN A 15 4.17 -17.60 -1.27
CA GLN A 15 4.50 -17.64 -2.69
C GLN A 15 3.68 -16.66 -3.55
N LYS A 16 2.73 -15.91 -2.95
CA LYS A 16 1.84 -15.01 -3.68
C LYS A 16 2.34 -13.57 -3.60
N LYS A 17 2.68 -12.99 -4.74
CA LYS A 17 2.91 -11.55 -4.86
C LYS A 17 1.58 -10.82 -4.72
N VAL A 18 1.45 -10.01 -3.67
CA VAL A 18 0.22 -9.23 -3.39
C VAL A 18 0.35 -7.76 -3.79
N LEU A 19 1.56 -7.21 -3.74
CA LEU A 19 1.90 -5.91 -4.34
C LEU A 19 3.10 -6.13 -5.25
N ASN A 20 2.99 -5.68 -6.49
CA ASN A 20 4.05 -5.84 -7.48
C ASN A 20 4.33 -4.49 -8.16
N ASN A 21 5.38 -3.81 -7.70
CA ASN A 21 5.85 -2.55 -8.24
C ASN A 21 4.82 -1.40 -8.19
N ILE A 22 4.25 -1.16 -7.01
CA ILE A 22 3.29 -0.06 -6.81
C ILE A 22 4.05 1.22 -6.46
N SER A 23 3.70 2.33 -7.09
CA SER A 23 4.16 3.67 -6.71
C SER A 23 2.95 4.57 -6.41
N LEU A 24 3.00 5.26 -5.28
CA LEU A 24 1.93 6.10 -4.74
C LEU A 24 2.52 7.44 -4.30
N ASP A 25 1.85 8.52 -4.68
CA ASP A 25 2.09 9.86 -4.18
C ASP A 25 0.85 10.26 -3.37
N ILE A 26 1.05 10.63 -2.10
CA ILE A 26 -0.02 10.99 -1.17
C ILE A 26 0.20 12.44 -0.75
N GLU A 27 -0.86 13.24 -0.81
CA GLU A 27 -0.86 14.62 -0.37
C GLU A 27 -1.22 14.76 1.10
N GLU A 28 -0.86 15.89 1.70
CA GLU A 28 -1.13 16.15 3.12
C GLU A 28 -2.64 16.23 3.37
N GLY A 29 -3.15 15.43 4.31
CA GLY A 29 -4.58 15.32 4.63
C GLY A 29 -5.34 14.24 3.84
N GLU A 30 -4.68 13.49 2.96
CA GLU A 30 -5.29 12.35 2.26
C GLU A 30 -5.24 11.06 3.10
N PHE A 31 -6.38 10.36 3.16
CA PHE A 31 -6.48 9.06 3.83
C PHE A 31 -6.36 7.92 2.80
N LEU A 32 -5.28 7.15 2.87
CA LEU A 32 -5.06 6.00 1.99
C LEU A 32 -5.42 4.69 2.70
N CYS A 33 -6.27 3.87 2.07
CA CYS A 33 -6.57 2.51 2.53
C CYS A 33 -6.26 1.51 1.42
N LEU A 34 -5.36 0.57 1.69
CA LEU A 34 -5.03 -0.53 0.77
C LEU A 34 -5.94 -1.73 1.05
N LEU A 35 -6.83 -2.04 0.11
CA LEU A 35 -7.79 -3.15 0.19
C LEU A 35 -7.43 -4.22 -0.84
N GLY A 36 -7.32 -5.47 -0.40
CA GLY A 36 -7.08 -6.64 -1.27
C GLY A 36 -8.29 -7.58 -1.34
N PRO A 37 -8.43 -8.39 -2.41
CA PRO A 37 -9.50 -9.36 -2.53
C PRO A 37 -9.45 -10.37 -1.38
N SER A 38 -10.58 -10.50 -0.70
CA SER A 38 -10.83 -11.18 0.56
C SER A 38 -10.07 -12.49 0.79
N GLY A 39 -9.39 -12.57 1.94
CA GLY A 39 -8.91 -13.83 2.53
C GLY A 39 -7.72 -13.62 3.46
N TYR A 40 -8.00 -13.36 4.75
CA TYR A 40 -7.04 -13.27 5.86
C TYR A 40 -6.14 -12.02 5.86
N TYR A 41 -6.74 -10.89 6.24
CA TYR A 41 -6.10 -9.67 6.80
C TYR A 41 -4.70 -9.32 6.26
N MET A 42 -4.70 -8.42 5.29
CA MET A 42 -3.60 -7.48 5.12
C MET A 42 -4.15 -6.07 5.32
N LEU A 43 -4.36 -5.71 6.59
CA LEU A 43 -4.51 -4.32 6.99
C LEU A 43 -3.10 -3.73 7.07
N VAL A 44 -2.61 -3.19 5.95
CA VAL A 44 -1.51 -2.24 6.01
C VAL A 44 -2.16 -0.89 6.26
N GLN A 45 -2.45 -0.64 7.54
CA GLN A 45 -2.87 0.68 8.00
C GLN A 45 -1.61 1.53 8.11
N ILE A 46 -1.25 2.20 7.02
CA ILE A 46 -0.32 3.31 7.11
C ILE A 46 -1.18 4.48 7.56
N ILE A 47 -1.28 4.68 8.87
CA ILE A 47 -1.76 5.93 9.44
C ILE A 47 -0.62 6.92 9.19
N ILE A 48 -0.87 7.87 8.31
CA ILE A 48 -0.03 9.05 8.11
C ILE A 48 -0.60 10.16 8.99
#